data_AF-A0A6A6X7A5-F1
#
_entry.id   AF-A0A6A6X7A5-F1
#
_cell.length_a   1.000
_cell.length_b   1.000
_cell.length_c   1.000
_cell.angle_alpha   90.00
_cell.angle_beta   90.00
_cell.angle_gamma   90.00
#
_symmetry.space_group_name_H-M   'P 1'
#
loop_
_entity.id
_entity.type
_entity.pdbx_description
1 polymer ?
#
loop_
_entity_poly.entity_id
_entity_poly.type
_entity_poly.pdbx_seq_one_letter_code
_entity_poly.pdbx_strand_id
1 'polypeptide(L)'
;MNGRQTTRRLALTASQYICRPCRDTISRSTYSTAAAVQTDNQSLQHIHPVASATPQTSYAVNAGVVLSRPPMITRDLHPFESAYFLYQRRLNERLALPFTRYFYIKKNTPADLEWKRKLRQRLTPARDIGRYKGYGDEAWNDEALVGAPEREIQWQVERLLEDAEQTGKEGQAEAESEIEHKEGGEKAEKSVATTTVGGKVVQHESFERPMPRITEADLKGDVQSLNRQLQRTLYLVVKDKSGQWMFPQDRITQESLHTAAERIIVQSGGINMNTWVVGRVPIGHQQYDFPSKVLQASPNPNELGYKTFFMKARIMAGQANLKENKLGLSDFKWLTREEIEKEVRKDYWRSVKNMLADR
;
A
#
# COMPACT_ATOMS: atom_id res chain seq x y z
N MET A 1 -8.50 -47.65 -53.85
CA MET A 1 -9.68 -48.55 -53.87
C MET A 1 -10.11 -48.78 -52.42
N ASN A 2 -11.37 -48.41 -52.11
CA ASN A 2 -12.27 -48.83 -51.00
C ASN A 2 -11.76 -48.62 -49.55
N GLY A 3 -12.32 -47.77 -48.68
CA GLY A 3 -13.73 -47.50 -48.34
C GLY A 3 -14.14 -48.41 -47.15
N ARG A 4 -14.41 -47.96 -45.92
CA ARG A 4 -15.70 -47.45 -45.35
C ARG A 4 -15.52 -47.44 -43.80
N GLN A 5 -15.78 -46.36 -43.05
CA GLN A 5 -17.06 -45.98 -42.39
C GLN A 5 -17.93 -47.10 -41.80
N THR A 6 -18.14 -47.07 -40.47
CA THR A 6 -19.40 -47.31 -39.70
C THR A 6 -19.10 -47.05 -38.20
N THR A 7 -19.51 -45.97 -37.53
CA THR A 7 -20.83 -45.62 -36.95
C THR A 7 -21.64 -46.78 -36.35
N ARG A 8 -21.83 -46.77 -35.02
CA ARG A 8 -23.07 -47.22 -34.38
C ARG A 8 -23.36 -46.40 -33.12
N ARG A 9 -24.53 -45.76 -33.14
CA ARG A 9 -25.24 -45.10 -32.04
C ARG A 9 -25.54 -46.09 -30.92
N LEU A 10 -25.63 -45.60 -29.69
CA LEU A 10 -26.76 -45.84 -28.76
C LEU A 10 -26.74 -44.75 -27.69
N ALA A 11 -27.77 -43.89 -27.73
CA ALA A 11 -28.17 -43.01 -26.64
C ALA A 11 -29.18 -43.74 -25.74
N LEU A 12 -29.52 -43.11 -24.60
CA LEU A 12 -30.40 -43.52 -23.47
C LEU A 12 -29.51 -43.88 -22.27
N THR A 13 -29.33 -43.06 -21.24
CA THR A 13 -30.34 -42.39 -20.41
C THR A 13 -29.78 -41.09 -19.79
N ALA A 14 -30.36 -39.94 -20.11
CA ALA A 14 -30.04 -38.68 -19.45
C ALA A 14 -31.02 -38.46 -18.28
N SER A 15 -30.52 -38.59 -17.05
CA SER A 15 -31.23 -38.14 -15.84
C SER A 15 -31.21 -36.62 -15.80
N GLN A 16 -32.40 -36.02 -15.89
CA GLN A 16 -32.62 -34.58 -15.84
C GLN A 16 -32.40 -34.05 -14.42
N TYR A 17 -31.32 -33.29 -14.21
CA TYR A 17 -31.19 -32.40 -13.07
C TYR A 17 -31.23 -30.95 -13.58
N ILE A 18 -32.38 -30.30 -13.41
CA ILE A 18 -32.60 -28.89 -13.77
C ILE A 18 -32.32 -28.03 -12.51
N CYS A 19 -31.45 -27.03 -12.67
CA CYS A 19 -31.11 -26.06 -11.63
C CYS A 19 -32.30 -25.14 -11.29
N ARG A 20 -32.58 -24.97 -10.00
CA ARG A 20 -33.67 -24.13 -9.44
C ARG A 20 -33.71 -22.65 -9.88
N PRO A 21 -32.62 -21.95 -10.28
CA PRO A 21 -32.72 -20.54 -10.70
C PRO A 21 -33.36 -20.32 -12.08
N CYS A 22 -33.51 -21.37 -12.90
CA CYS A 22 -34.06 -21.26 -14.26
C CYS A 22 -35.59 -21.37 -14.31
N ARG A 23 -36.25 -21.68 -13.19
CA ARG A 23 -37.71 -21.83 -13.12
C ARG A 23 -38.45 -20.51 -12.85
N ASP A 24 -37.75 -19.50 -12.33
CA ASP A 24 -38.36 -18.22 -11.92
C ASP A 24 -38.26 -17.09 -12.96
N THR A 25 -37.62 -17.32 -14.12
CA THR A 25 -37.49 -16.31 -15.19
C THR A 25 -38.36 -16.54 -16.41
N ILE A 26 -39.24 -17.55 -16.40
CA ILE A 26 -40.15 -17.85 -17.51
C ILE A 26 -41.60 -17.91 -17.00
N SER A 27 -42.11 -16.78 -16.50
CA SER A 27 -43.54 -16.51 -16.57
C SER A 27 -43.79 -15.00 -16.62
N ARG A 28 -43.92 -14.47 -17.85
CA ARG A 28 -44.74 -13.32 -18.28
C ARG A 28 -44.11 -12.71 -19.54
N SER A 29 -44.44 -13.30 -20.67
CA SER A 29 -44.54 -12.55 -21.92
C SER A 29 -45.72 -13.09 -22.71
N THR A 30 -46.88 -12.50 -22.47
CA THR A 30 -48.02 -12.56 -23.40
C THR A 30 -47.86 -11.37 -24.35
N TYR A 31 -47.45 -11.65 -25.58
CA TYR A 31 -47.57 -10.70 -26.67
C TYR A 31 -49.03 -10.66 -27.15
N SER A 32 -49.72 -9.56 -26.90
CA SER A 32 -50.99 -9.22 -27.56
C SER A 32 -50.72 -8.19 -28.65
N THR A 33 -51.00 -8.55 -29.90
CA THR A 33 -51.08 -7.60 -31.02
C THR A 33 -52.52 -7.10 -31.15
N ALA A 34 -52.77 -5.89 -30.64
CA ALA A 34 -53.96 -5.12 -30.96
C ALA A 34 -53.50 -3.75 -31.50
N ALA A 35 -53.80 -3.49 -32.76
CA ALA A 35 -53.62 -2.18 -33.37
C ALA A 35 -54.63 -1.21 -32.76
N ALA A 36 -54.14 -0.22 -32.00
CA ALA A 36 -54.93 0.91 -31.54
C ALA A 36 -54.49 2.16 -32.30
N VAL A 37 -55.46 2.80 -32.93
CA VAL A 37 -55.37 4.05 -33.70
C VAL A 37 -54.82 5.16 -32.81
N GLN A 38 -53.87 5.94 -33.35
CA GLN A 38 -53.41 7.18 -32.75
C GLN A 38 -54.56 8.20 -32.75
N THR A 39 -55.09 8.51 -31.57
CA THR A 39 -55.79 9.78 -31.34
C THR A 39 -54.79 10.75 -30.75
N ASP A 40 -54.37 11.73 -31.54
CA ASP A 40 -53.69 12.92 -31.06
C ASP A 40 -54.57 13.59 -30.00
N ASN A 41 -54.13 13.55 -28.75
CA ASN A 41 -54.63 14.43 -27.72
C ASN A 41 -53.42 14.99 -26.96
N GLN A 42 -52.83 16.03 -27.54
CA GLN A 42 -51.85 16.88 -26.87
C GLN A 42 -52.55 17.66 -25.76
N SER A 43 -52.73 17.04 -24.59
CA SER A 43 -52.83 17.80 -23.35
C SER A 43 -51.42 17.98 -22.81
N LEU A 44 -50.84 19.16 -23.03
CA LEU A 44 -49.68 19.66 -22.29
C LEU A 44 -50.03 19.66 -20.80
N GLN A 45 -49.72 18.57 -20.09
CA GLN A 45 -49.76 18.54 -18.64
C GLN A 45 -48.58 19.37 -18.13
N HIS A 46 -48.80 20.68 -18.04
CA HIS A 46 -47.96 21.57 -17.25
C HIS A 46 -48.10 21.13 -15.79
N ILE A 47 -47.17 20.28 -15.32
CA ILE A 47 -47.06 19.97 -13.91
C ILE A 47 -46.62 21.26 -13.23
N HIS A 48 -47.54 21.94 -12.55
CA HIS A 48 -47.18 23.07 -11.70
C HIS A 48 -46.21 22.56 -10.61
N PRO A 49 -45.07 23.22 -10.37
CA PRO A 49 -44.23 22.87 -9.23
C PRO A 49 -45.09 23.02 -7.97
N VAL A 50 -45.22 21.94 -7.21
CA VAL A 50 -45.93 21.93 -5.94
C VAL A 50 -45.16 22.85 -4.99
N ALA A 51 -45.57 24.12 -4.90
CA ALA A 51 -45.06 25.06 -3.94
C ALA A 51 -45.64 24.68 -2.56
N SER A 52 -44.95 23.78 -1.85
CA SER A 52 -45.23 23.53 -0.44
C SER A 52 -44.90 24.81 0.34
N ALA A 53 -45.92 25.47 0.90
CA ALA A 53 -45.82 26.74 1.60
C ALA A 53 -45.20 26.63 3.02
N THR A 54 -44.81 25.44 3.47
CA THR A 54 -44.02 25.25 4.70
C THR A 54 -42.54 25.52 4.40
N PRO A 55 -41.82 26.29 5.25
CA PRO A 55 -40.38 26.48 5.07
C PRO A 55 -39.70 25.12 5.04
N GLN A 56 -39.19 24.71 3.88
CA GLN A 56 -38.50 23.44 3.76
C GLN A 56 -37.18 23.55 4.51
N THR A 57 -37.03 22.73 5.55
CA THR A 57 -35.76 22.58 6.25
C THR A 57 -34.71 22.11 5.27
N SER A 58 -33.57 22.80 5.25
CA SER A 58 -32.50 22.53 4.28
C SER A 58 -31.18 22.21 4.99
N TYR A 59 -30.29 21.56 4.25
CA TYR A 59 -28.92 21.30 4.67
C TYR A 59 -27.97 22.03 3.72
N ALA A 60 -26.97 22.73 4.26
CA ALA A 60 -25.86 23.17 3.43
C ALA A 60 -25.10 21.96 2.89
N VAL A 61 -24.75 22.01 1.61
CA VAL A 61 -23.93 20.97 0.99
C VAL A 61 -22.49 21.46 0.96
N ASN A 62 -21.61 20.67 1.58
CA ASN A 62 -20.19 20.94 1.63
C ASN A 62 -19.43 19.88 0.84
N ALA A 63 -18.33 20.28 0.23
CA ALA A 63 -17.32 19.38 -0.30
C ALA A 63 -16.20 19.26 0.74
N GLY A 64 -15.77 18.04 1.01
CA GLY A 64 -14.59 17.74 1.83
C GLY A 64 -13.54 17.01 1.01
N VAL A 65 -12.28 17.10 1.42
CA VAL A 65 -11.18 16.45 0.72
C VAL A 65 -10.38 15.58 1.67
N VAL A 66 -10.33 14.29 1.36
CA VAL A 66 -9.42 13.34 2.01
C VAL A 66 -8.16 13.26 1.15
N LEU A 67 -7.23 14.18 1.39
CA LEU A 67 -5.93 14.22 0.71
C LEU A 67 -4.99 13.22 1.39
N SER A 68 -4.47 12.28 0.60
CA SER A 68 -3.67 11.16 1.10
C SER A 68 -2.31 11.06 0.41
N ARG A 69 -1.26 10.79 1.19
CA ARG A 69 0.06 10.38 0.70
C ARG A 69 0.15 8.85 0.82
N PRO A 70 0.18 8.08 -0.28
CA PRO A 70 0.22 6.62 -0.23
C PRO A 70 1.54 6.09 0.38
N PRO A 71 1.61 4.82 0.80
CA PRO A 71 2.86 4.22 1.27
C PRO A 71 3.91 4.25 0.17
N MET A 72 5.11 4.73 0.50
CA MET A 72 6.24 4.86 -0.41
C MET A 72 7.12 3.60 -0.43
N ILE A 73 7.09 2.83 0.66
CA ILE A 73 7.84 1.59 0.78
C ILE A 73 6.91 0.44 1.20
N THR A 74 7.33 -0.78 0.94
CA THR A 74 6.62 -1.99 1.39
C THR A 74 6.48 -2.00 2.90
N ARG A 75 5.44 -2.63 3.40
CA ARG A 75 5.18 -2.83 4.83
C ARG A 75 6.10 -3.88 5.43
N ASP A 76 6.34 -3.79 6.74
CA ASP A 76 7.09 -4.82 7.46
C ASP A 76 6.36 -6.16 7.45
N LEU A 77 7.15 -7.24 7.35
CA LEU A 77 6.64 -8.61 7.36
C LEU A 77 6.28 -9.03 8.77
N HIS A 78 5.16 -9.74 8.90
CA HIS A 78 4.82 -10.39 10.16
C HIS A 78 5.84 -11.51 10.44
N PRO A 79 6.20 -11.81 11.71
CA PRO A 79 7.15 -12.88 12.04
C PRO A 79 6.81 -14.26 11.45
N PHE A 80 5.52 -14.54 11.29
CA PHE A 80 5.07 -15.76 10.59
C PHE A 80 5.34 -15.70 9.08
N GLU A 81 5.10 -14.55 8.44
CA GLU A 81 5.32 -14.40 7.00
C GLU A 81 6.82 -14.49 6.66
N SER A 82 7.68 -13.89 7.48
CA SER A 82 9.12 -13.98 7.29
C SER A 82 9.63 -15.42 7.41
N ALA A 83 9.15 -16.17 8.41
CA ALA A 83 9.44 -17.59 8.57
C ALA A 83 8.90 -18.43 7.40
N TYR A 84 7.66 -18.16 6.97
CA TYR A 84 7.04 -18.83 5.82
C TYR A 84 7.83 -18.58 4.53
N PHE A 85 8.27 -17.35 4.26
CA PHE A 85 9.07 -17.07 3.07
C PHE A 85 10.42 -17.77 3.10
N LEU A 86 11.11 -17.82 4.24
CA LEU A 86 12.35 -18.58 4.37
C LEU A 86 12.11 -20.07 4.06
N TYR A 87 11.07 -20.65 4.65
CA TYR A 87 10.68 -22.04 4.42
C TYR A 87 10.41 -22.30 2.93
N GLN A 88 9.61 -21.45 2.28
CA GLN A 88 9.31 -21.58 0.85
C GLN A 88 10.55 -21.43 -0.04
N ARG A 89 11.51 -20.57 0.33
CA ARG A 89 12.78 -20.44 -0.42
C ARG A 89 13.65 -21.69 -0.30
N ARG A 90 13.74 -22.31 0.88
CA ARG A 90 14.47 -23.57 1.06
C ARG A 90 13.79 -24.74 0.36
N LEU A 91 12.46 -24.79 0.39
CA LEU A 91 11.69 -25.76 -0.39
C LEU A 91 11.93 -25.56 -1.90
N ASN A 92 11.95 -24.31 -2.36
CA ASN A 92 12.27 -23.99 -3.75
C ASN A 92 13.70 -24.44 -4.12
N GLU A 93 14.69 -24.30 -3.23
CA GLU A 93 16.06 -24.80 -3.47
C GLU A 93 16.12 -26.33 -3.69
N ARG A 94 15.19 -27.09 -3.09
CA ARG A 94 15.06 -28.54 -3.30
C ARG A 94 14.43 -28.90 -4.64
N LEU A 95 13.42 -28.12 -5.05
CA LEU A 95 12.59 -28.41 -6.22
C LEU A 95 13.14 -27.79 -7.49
N ALA A 96 13.89 -26.69 -7.37
CA ALA A 96 14.46 -25.98 -8.50
C ALA A 96 15.61 -26.77 -9.13
N LEU A 97 15.76 -26.58 -10.45
CA LEU A 97 16.91 -27.08 -11.17
C LEU A 97 18.19 -26.44 -10.62
N PRO A 98 19.31 -27.18 -10.57
CA PRO A 98 20.56 -26.66 -10.05
C PRO A 98 21.04 -25.47 -10.87
N PHE A 99 21.58 -24.45 -10.20
CA PHE A 99 22.06 -23.23 -10.84
C PHE A 99 23.14 -23.52 -11.89
N THR A 100 22.86 -23.19 -13.15
CA THR A 100 23.76 -23.42 -14.28
C THR A 100 24.84 -22.35 -14.38
N ARG A 101 25.85 -22.42 -13.50
CA ARG A 101 26.95 -21.44 -13.42
C ARG A 101 27.61 -21.11 -14.75
N TYR A 102 27.88 -22.11 -15.61
CA TYR A 102 28.59 -21.92 -16.88
C TYR A 102 27.86 -21.03 -17.89
N PHE A 103 26.54 -20.87 -17.72
CA PHE A 103 25.74 -19.96 -18.54
C PHE A 103 26.04 -18.49 -18.22
N TYR A 104 26.26 -18.18 -16.94
CA TYR A 104 26.48 -16.81 -16.46
C TYR A 104 27.96 -16.45 -16.32
N ILE A 105 28.81 -17.42 -15.94
CA ILE A 105 30.21 -17.21 -15.61
C ILE A 105 31.08 -18.15 -16.44
N LYS A 106 31.91 -17.57 -17.31
CA LYS A 106 32.87 -18.30 -18.14
C LYS A 106 33.95 -18.96 -17.28
N LYS A 107 34.34 -20.18 -17.65
CA LYS A 107 35.40 -20.94 -16.97
C LYS A 107 36.72 -20.16 -16.96
N ASN A 108 37.50 -20.31 -15.88
CA ASN A 108 38.85 -19.74 -15.73
C ASN A 108 38.90 -18.20 -15.79
N THR A 109 37.80 -17.53 -15.45
CA THR A 109 37.78 -16.08 -15.24
C THR A 109 37.97 -15.75 -13.75
N PRO A 110 38.43 -14.54 -13.38
CA PRO A 110 38.47 -14.10 -11.98
C PRO A 110 37.12 -14.27 -11.28
N ALA A 111 36.02 -13.96 -11.97
CA ALA A 111 34.65 -14.17 -11.49
C ALA A 111 34.31 -15.65 -11.21
N ASP A 112 34.86 -16.59 -11.99
CA ASP A 112 34.68 -18.03 -11.74
C ASP A 112 35.40 -18.48 -10.45
N LEU A 113 36.60 -17.97 -10.22
CA LEU A 113 37.39 -18.27 -9.03
C LEU A 113 36.73 -17.70 -7.77
N GLU A 114 36.31 -16.44 -7.84
CA GLU A 114 35.57 -15.75 -6.79
C GLU A 114 34.26 -16.48 -6.46
N TRP A 115 33.46 -16.81 -7.49
CA TRP A 115 32.20 -17.54 -7.31
C TRP A 115 32.43 -18.88 -6.59
N LYS A 116 33.44 -19.67 -7.03
CA LYS A 116 33.77 -20.95 -6.39
C LYS A 116 34.21 -20.78 -4.94
N ARG A 117 34.93 -19.70 -4.61
CA ARG A 117 35.33 -19.39 -3.24
C ARG A 117 34.12 -19.10 -2.36
N LYS A 118 33.23 -18.20 -2.81
CA LYS A 118 31.99 -17.84 -2.11
C LYS A 118 31.02 -19.02 -1.98
N LEU A 119 30.94 -19.86 -3.01
CA LEU A 119 30.09 -21.06 -3.00
C LEU A 119 30.56 -22.08 -1.96
N ARG A 120 31.88 -22.24 -1.75
CA ARG A 120 32.42 -23.12 -0.70
C ARG A 120 32.02 -22.66 0.70
N GLN A 121 31.95 -21.34 0.93
CA GLN A 121 31.54 -20.77 2.21
C GLN A 121 30.02 -20.92 2.44
N ARG A 122 29.20 -20.67 1.42
CA ARG A 122 27.73 -20.68 1.53
C ARG A 122 27.07 -22.04 1.36
N LEU A 123 27.75 -22.98 0.70
CA LEU A 123 27.23 -24.28 0.22
C LEU A 123 26.14 -24.20 -0.87
N THR A 124 25.43 -23.07 -1.01
CA THR A 124 24.42 -22.84 -2.05
C THR A 124 24.68 -21.65 -2.94
N PRO A 125 24.15 -21.66 -4.18
CA PRO A 125 24.08 -20.48 -5.03
C PRO A 125 23.23 -19.34 -4.44
N ALA A 126 22.15 -19.68 -3.73
CA ALA A 126 21.31 -18.72 -3.04
C ALA A 126 22.06 -18.05 -1.87
N ARG A 127 21.72 -16.79 -1.60
CA ARG A 127 22.48 -15.90 -0.70
C ARG A 127 21.72 -15.58 0.60
N ASP A 128 20.44 -15.89 0.63
CA ASP A 128 19.45 -15.38 1.57
C ASP A 128 18.73 -16.51 2.34
N ILE A 129 19.13 -17.77 2.14
CA ILE A 129 18.49 -18.96 2.76
C ILE A 129 19.30 -19.58 3.90
N GLY A 130 20.44 -18.98 4.25
CA GLY A 130 21.38 -19.56 5.21
C GLY A 130 22.24 -20.67 4.61
N ARG A 131 22.87 -21.43 5.49
CA ARG A 131 23.68 -22.60 5.13
C ARG A 131 22.76 -23.82 5.03
N TYR A 132 22.12 -23.98 3.88
CA TYR A 132 21.25 -25.12 3.58
C TYR A 132 21.69 -25.72 2.25
N LYS A 133 21.55 -27.02 2.03
CA LYS A 133 21.85 -27.66 0.73
C LYS A 133 20.69 -28.59 0.35
N GLY A 134 20.04 -28.32 -0.78
CA GLY A 134 18.89 -29.10 -1.25
C GLY A 134 19.18 -30.53 -1.70
N TYR A 135 20.44 -30.97 -1.71
CA TYR A 135 20.90 -32.26 -2.24
C TYR A 135 21.84 -32.97 -1.26
N GLY A 136 21.67 -34.29 -1.11
CA GLY A 136 22.50 -35.16 -0.26
C GLY A 136 21.77 -35.65 0.99
N ASP A 137 22.51 -36.31 1.88
CA ASP A 137 21.93 -36.99 3.05
C ASP A 137 21.35 -36.03 4.09
N GLU A 138 21.80 -34.77 4.11
CA GLU A 138 21.31 -33.71 5.01
C GLU A 138 20.20 -32.83 4.37
N ALA A 139 19.74 -33.15 3.15
CA ALA A 139 18.74 -32.33 2.45
C ALA A 139 17.37 -32.26 3.17
N TRP A 140 17.09 -33.21 4.07
CA TRP A 140 15.89 -33.24 4.90
C TRP A 140 15.87 -32.14 5.97
N ASN A 141 17.02 -31.54 6.30
CA ASN A 141 17.14 -30.53 7.34
C ASN A 141 16.93 -29.11 6.77
N ASP A 142 15.77 -28.90 6.13
CA ASP A 142 15.38 -27.62 5.51
C ASP A 142 14.63 -26.69 6.46
N GLU A 143 14.04 -27.21 7.53
CA GLU A 143 13.34 -26.40 8.53
C GLU A 143 14.33 -25.63 9.42
N ALA A 144 14.00 -24.37 9.70
CA ALA A 144 14.79 -23.53 10.60
C ALA A 144 14.24 -23.60 12.03
N LEU A 145 15.13 -23.65 13.02
CA LEU A 145 14.74 -23.60 14.43
C LEU A 145 14.09 -22.26 14.79
N VAL A 146 13.27 -22.26 15.83
CA VAL A 146 12.64 -21.03 16.33
C VAL A 146 13.72 -20.05 16.78
N GLY A 147 13.66 -18.82 16.28
CA GLY A 147 14.66 -17.78 16.58
C GLY A 147 15.84 -17.74 15.62
N ALA A 148 15.86 -18.59 14.59
CA ALA A 148 16.83 -18.52 13.50
C ALA A 148 16.89 -17.11 12.88
N PRO A 149 18.05 -16.43 12.86
CA PRO A 149 18.19 -15.08 12.32
C PRO A 149 17.99 -15.02 10.80
N GLU A 150 18.14 -16.14 10.08
CA GLU A 150 18.06 -16.20 8.62
C GLU A 150 16.69 -15.82 8.06
N ARG A 151 15.65 -15.89 8.88
CA ARG A 151 14.30 -15.45 8.51
C ARG A 151 14.17 -13.93 8.46
N GLU A 152 15.06 -13.20 9.13
CA GLU A 152 14.98 -11.75 9.23
C GLU A 152 15.48 -11.09 7.95
N ILE A 153 14.74 -10.09 7.46
CA ILE A 153 15.11 -9.36 6.24
C ILE A 153 16.45 -8.64 6.42
N GLN A 154 16.72 -8.12 7.62
CA GLN A 154 17.97 -7.41 7.90
C GLN A 154 19.19 -8.32 7.74
N TRP A 155 19.11 -9.54 8.27
CA TRP A 155 20.15 -10.56 8.10
C TRP A 155 20.35 -10.91 6.62
N GLN A 156 19.26 -11.08 5.86
CA GLN A 156 19.32 -11.38 4.42
C GLN A 156 19.97 -10.25 3.63
N VAL A 157 19.63 -9.00 3.92
CA VAL A 157 20.24 -7.81 3.29
C VAL A 157 21.73 -7.75 3.63
N GLU A 158 22.11 -8.00 4.87
CA GLU A 158 23.51 -8.01 5.28
C GLU A 158 24.32 -9.09 4.56
N ARG A 159 23.79 -10.32 4.41
CA ARG A 159 24.45 -11.38 3.65
C ARG A 159 24.58 -11.06 2.16
N LEU A 160 23.58 -10.39 1.59
CA LEU A 160 23.63 -9.93 0.20
C LEU A 160 24.69 -8.84 0.00
N LEU A 161 24.82 -7.92 0.94
CA LEU A 161 25.84 -6.88 0.93
C LEU A 161 27.24 -7.46 1.16
N GLU A 162 27.40 -8.37 2.11
CA GLU A 162 28.69 -9.04 2.37
C GLU A 162 29.18 -9.82 1.16
N ASP A 163 28.27 -10.53 0.47
CA ASP A 163 28.61 -11.23 -0.78
C ASP A 163 28.93 -10.28 -1.93
N ALA A 164 28.45 -9.03 -1.91
CA ALA A 164 28.83 -8.03 -2.88
C ALA A 164 30.21 -7.42 -2.55
N GLU A 165 30.45 -7.09 -1.27
CA GLU A 165 31.65 -6.42 -0.77
C GLU A 165 32.88 -7.33 -0.78
N GLN A 166 32.75 -8.58 -0.32
CA GLN A 166 33.90 -9.47 -0.14
C GLN A 166 34.11 -10.34 -1.38
N THR A 167 35.34 -10.43 -1.90
CA THR A 167 35.72 -11.42 -2.94
C THR A 167 35.83 -12.86 -2.38
N GLY A 168 35.46 -13.06 -1.11
CA GLY A 168 35.78 -14.23 -0.28
C GLY A 168 37.24 -14.20 0.18
N LYS A 169 37.49 -14.36 1.48
CA LYS A 169 38.85 -14.39 2.06
C LYS A 169 39.71 -15.44 1.36
N GLU A 170 40.80 -15.02 0.71
CA GLU A 170 41.92 -15.92 0.42
C GLU A 170 42.72 -16.08 1.73
N GLY A 171 42.78 -17.30 2.28
CA GLY A 171 43.81 -17.64 3.28
C GLY A 171 43.42 -17.76 4.76
N GLN A 172 42.29 -18.36 5.13
CA GLN A 172 42.04 -18.85 6.51
C GLN A 172 41.32 -20.20 6.52
N ALA A 173 41.78 -21.16 5.71
CA ALA A 173 41.37 -22.56 5.81
C ALA A 173 42.55 -23.52 6.08
N GLU A 174 43.77 -22.98 6.20
CA GLU A 174 45.00 -23.76 6.46
C GLU A 174 45.68 -23.39 7.79
N ALA A 175 45.09 -22.49 8.60
CA ALA A 175 45.71 -21.96 9.83
C ALA A 175 44.85 -22.21 11.10
N GLU A 176 44.01 -23.24 11.11
CA GLU A 176 43.28 -23.67 12.32
C GLU A 176 43.92 -24.89 13.00
N SER A 177 45.10 -25.36 12.56
CA SER A 177 45.81 -26.47 13.21
C SER A 177 46.86 -26.07 14.24
N GLU A 178 47.18 -24.78 14.42
CA GLU A 178 48.17 -24.36 15.41
C GLU A 178 47.77 -23.03 16.05
N ILE A 179 47.44 -23.07 17.34
CA ILE A 179 47.79 -22.13 18.43
C ILE A 179 46.76 -22.27 19.56
N GLU A 180 47.11 -23.12 20.53
CA GLU A 180 46.64 -23.00 21.90
C GLU A 180 47.28 -21.77 22.57
N HIS A 181 46.49 -21.11 23.44
CA HIS A 181 46.87 -20.16 24.50
C HIS A 181 47.56 -18.81 24.16
N LYS A 182 46.81 -17.70 24.33
CA LYS A 182 47.05 -16.66 25.37
C LYS A 182 45.95 -15.57 25.41
N GLU A 183 45.66 -15.12 26.63
CA GLU A 183 44.63 -14.14 27.02
C GLU A 183 44.95 -12.67 26.68
N GLY A 184 43.90 -11.82 26.65
CA GLY A 184 43.99 -10.36 26.93
C GLY A 184 43.04 -9.47 26.10
N GLY A 185 42.19 -8.67 26.76
CA GLY A 185 41.27 -7.66 26.17
C GLY A 185 41.98 -6.51 25.42
N GLU A 186 41.34 -5.54 24.75
CA GLU A 186 40.07 -4.85 24.96
C GLU A 186 39.58 -4.21 23.63
N LYS A 187 38.55 -3.36 23.70
CA LYS A 187 37.54 -2.99 22.68
C LYS A 187 37.97 -2.25 21.40
N ALA A 188 37.21 -2.62 20.36
CA ALA A 188 36.76 -1.94 19.13
C ALA A 188 37.07 -0.45 18.87
N GLU A 189 37.50 -0.16 17.63
CA GLU A 189 37.04 0.98 16.84
C GLU A 189 37.09 0.68 15.33
N LYS A 190 36.17 1.30 14.59
CA LYS A 190 35.75 1.05 13.20
C LYS A 190 36.90 0.78 12.21
N SER A 191 36.93 -0.43 11.62
CA SER A 191 37.82 -0.77 10.52
C SER A 191 37.07 -0.82 9.18
N VAL A 192 37.57 -0.04 8.23
CA VAL A 192 37.46 -0.31 6.79
C VAL A 192 37.95 -1.75 6.57
N ALA A 193 37.19 -2.55 5.82
CA ALA A 193 37.53 -3.95 5.54
C ALA A 193 38.71 -4.04 4.57
N THR A 194 39.91 -3.74 5.06
CA THR A 194 41.17 -3.94 4.35
C THR A 194 41.54 -5.43 4.47
N THR A 195 41.33 -6.20 3.40
CA THR A 195 41.85 -7.56 3.32
C THR A 195 43.20 -7.52 2.61
N THR A 196 44.28 -7.75 3.35
CA THR A 196 45.64 -7.82 2.80
C THR A 196 45.89 -9.20 2.21
N VAL A 197 46.00 -9.29 0.88
CA VAL A 197 46.55 -10.45 0.18
C VAL A 197 47.75 -9.98 -0.63
N GLY A 198 48.94 -10.51 -0.36
CA GLY A 198 50.12 -10.34 -1.21
C GLY A 198 50.59 -8.89 -1.45
N GLY A 199 50.54 -8.02 -0.44
CA GLY A 199 51.16 -6.69 -0.50
C GLY A 199 50.52 -5.65 -1.44
N LYS A 200 49.39 -5.98 -2.11
CA LYS A 200 48.57 -4.99 -2.84
C LYS A 200 47.28 -4.72 -2.06
N VAL A 201 47.11 -3.48 -1.63
CA VAL A 201 45.84 -2.98 -1.08
C VAL A 201 44.85 -2.90 -2.25
N VAL A 202 43.99 -3.90 -2.38
CA VAL A 202 42.85 -3.82 -3.28
C VAL A 202 41.80 -2.97 -2.58
N GLN A 203 41.65 -1.72 -3.02
CA GLN A 203 40.55 -0.86 -2.59
C GLN A 203 39.26 -1.43 -3.17
N HIS A 204 38.45 -2.05 -2.32
CA HIS A 204 37.09 -2.39 -2.68
C HIS A 204 36.27 -1.09 -2.73
N GLU A 205 35.62 -0.83 -3.86
CA GLU A 205 34.63 0.24 -3.96
C GLU A 205 33.56 -0.01 -2.89
N SER A 206 33.31 1.00 -2.05
CA SER A 206 32.30 0.89 -1.01
C SER A 206 30.93 0.77 -1.67
N PHE A 207 30.26 -0.37 -1.48
CA PHE A 207 28.90 -0.54 -1.96
C PHE A 207 27.95 0.39 -1.21
N GLU A 208 27.07 1.07 -1.97
CA GLU A 208 26.05 1.93 -1.38
C GLU A 208 25.01 1.06 -0.65
N ARG A 209 24.89 1.28 0.66
CA ARG A 209 23.91 0.58 1.49
C ARG A 209 22.51 1.17 1.28
N PRO A 210 21.45 0.35 1.31
CA PRO A 210 20.10 0.86 1.27
C PRO A 210 19.85 1.87 2.40
N MET A 211 19.15 2.95 2.07
CA MET A 211 18.74 3.95 3.05
C MET A 211 17.85 3.33 4.14
N PRO A 212 17.93 3.82 5.39
CA PRO A 212 17.10 3.31 6.47
C PRO A 212 15.62 3.54 6.18
N ARG A 213 14.78 2.57 6.60
CA ARG A 213 13.32 2.64 6.45
C ARG A 213 12.68 3.68 7.38
N ILE A 214 13.35 3.96 8.50
CA ILE A 214 12.98 4.98 9.49
C ILE A 214 13.73 6.26 9.13
N THR A 215 13.01 7.36 8.96
CA THR A 215 13.61 8.64 8.55
C THR A 215 13.91 9.53 9.75
N GLU A 216 14.63 10.64 9.53
CA GLU A 216 14.82 11.65 10.57
C GLU A 216 13.50 12.24 11.10
N ALA A 217 12.49 12.35 10.23
CA ALA A 217 11.18 12.86 10.60
C ALA A 217 10.45 11.89 11.54
N ASP A 218 10.66 10.59 11.37
CA ASP A 218 10.16 9.57 12.31
C ASP A 218 10.85 9.68 13.68
N LEU A 219 12.17 9.85 13.70
CA LEU A 219 12.93 10.01 14.95
C LEU A 219 12.56 11.29 15.70
N LYS A 220 12.31 12.39 14.97
CA LYS A 220 11.90 13.68 15.52
C LYS A 220 10.40 13.75 15.85
N GLY A 221 9.60 12.81 15.34
CA GLY A 221 8.14 12.85 15.47
C GLY A 221 7.48 14.03 14.74
N ASP A 222 8.07 14.49 13.64
CA ASP A 222 7.59 15.67 12.90
C ASP A 222 6.32 15.33 12.10
N VAL A 223 5.17 15.66 12.67
CA VAL A 223 3.84 15.42 12.07
C VAL A 223 3.54 16.29 10.86
N GLN A 224 4.34 17.32 10.56
CA GLN A 224 4.16 18.16 9.37
C GLN A 224 4.95 17.63 8.17
N SER A 225 5.90 16.71 8.39
CA SER A 225 6.69 16.13 7.31
C SER A 225 5.96 14.99 6.59
N LEU A 226 6.04 15.00 5.25
CA LEU A 226 5.58 13.89 4.41
C LEU A 226 6.54 12.69 4.42
N ASN A 227 7.79 12.91 4.80
CA ASN A 227 8.86 11.90 4.83
C ASN A 227 8.83 11.04 6.11
N ARG A 228 7.86 11.23 7.00
CA ARG A 228 7.63 10.33 8.15
C ARG A 228 6.78 9.14 7.73
N GLN A 229 6.94 7.99 8.38
CA GLN A 229 6.10 6.79 8.24
C GLN A 229 5.88 6.39 6.78
N LEU A 230 6.98 6.14 6.06
CA LEU A 230 6.96 5.82 4.63
C LEU A 230 6.16 4.55 4.30
N GLN A 231 5.98 3.64 5.28
CA GLN A 231 5.20 2.41 5.13
C GLN A 231 3.67 2.61 5.26
N ARG A 232 3.24 3.79 5.71
CA ARG A 232 1.84 4.10 6.05
C ARG A 232 1.30 5.20 5.14
N THR A 233 -0.01 5.25 4.99
CA THR A 233 -0.76 6.30 4.34
C THR A 233 -0.94 7.42 5.33
N LEU A 234 -0.51 8.61 4.94
CA LEU A 234 -0.75 9.82 5.70
C LEU A 234 -1.92 10.59 5.08
N TYR A 235 -2.72 11.21 5.93
CA TYR A 235 -3.82 12.07 5.52
C TYR A 235 -3.60 13.48 6.02
N LEU A 236 -3.92 14.47 5.19
CA LEU A 236 -3.88 15.86 5.59
C LEU A 236 -5.07 16.17 6.48
N VAL A 237 -4.80 16.58 7.72
CA VAL A 237 -5.80 17.08 8.67
C VAL A 237 -5.46 18.53 8.99
N VAL A 238 -6.48 19.38 9.01
CA VAL A 238 -6.34 20.81 9.26
C VAL A 238 -7.12 21.22 10.49
N LYS A 239 -6.66 22.28 11.16
CA LYS A 239 -7.30 22.84 12.33
C LYS A 239 -8.12 24.06 11.92
N ASP A 240 -9.44 23.93 12.05
CA ASP A 240 -10.39 24.99 11.75
C ASP A 240 -10.27 26.18 12.74
N LYS A 241 -10.92 27.31 12.41
CA LYS A 241 -11.06 28.50 13.27
C LYS A 241 -11.64 28.18 14.65
N SER A 242 -12.51 27.17 14.71
CA SER A 242 -13.09 26.66 15.96
C SER A 242 -12.10 25.83 16.80
N GLY A 243 -10.88 25.62 16.31
CA GLY A 243 -9.83 24.83 16.96
C GLY A 243 -9.99 23.32 16.79
N GLN A 244 -10.94 22.85 15.98
CA GLN A 244 -11.20 21.42 15.76
C GLN A 244 -10.39 20.87 14.59
N TRP A 245 -9.84 19.66 14.77
CA TRP A 245 -9.17 18.93 13.71
C TRP A 245 -10.17 18.21 12.81
N MET A 246 -10.07 18.45 11.51
CA MET A 246 -10.91 17.84 10.49
C MET A 246 -10.24 17.83 9.12
N PHE A 247 -10.81 17.10 8.16
CA PHE A 247 -10.37 17.21 6.77
C PHE A 247 -10.73 18.58 6.18
N PRO A 248 -9.92 19.13 5.26
CA PRO A 248 -10.26 20.35 4.54
C PRO A 248 -11.64 20.24 3.89
N GLN A 249 -12.53 21.19 4.19
CA GLN A 249 -13.88 21.21 3.65
C GLN A 249 -14.35 22.66 3.48
N ASP A 250 -15.27 22.87 2.55
CA ASP A 250 -15.91 24.16 2.32
C ASP A 250 -17.31 23.99 1.70
N ARG A 251 -18.13 25.05 1.78
CA ARG A 251 -19.47 25.06 1.19
C ARG A 251 -19.38 25.02 -0.33
N ILE A 252 -20.21 24.20 -0.95
CA ILE A 252 -20.34 24.16 -2.41
C ILE A 252 -21.15 25.37 -2.85
N THR A 253 -20.71 26.00 -3.92
CA THR A 253 -21.40 27.14 -4.54
C THR A 253 -22.08 26.70 -5.85
N GLN A 254 -21.59 27.15 -7.01
CA GLN A 254 -22.11 26.80 -8.34
C GLN A 254 -21.13 25.90 -9.10
N GLU A 255 -20.61 24.87 -8.44
CA GLU A 255 -19.58 23.99 -9.00
C GLU A 255 -19.85 22.51 -8.67
N SER A 256 -19.14 21.61 -9.34
CA SER A 256 -19.20 20.17 -9.06
C SER A 256 -18.38 19.80 -7.82
N LEU A 257 -18.72 18.69 -7.14
CA LEU A 257 -17.94 18.17 -5.99
C LEU A 257 -16.44 18.00 -6.29
N HIS A 258 -16.13 17.58 -7.51
CA HIS A 258 -14.75 17.40 -7.97
C HIS A 258 -14.00 18.73 -8.07
N THR A 259 -14.60 19.73 -8.72
CA THR A 259 -14.02 21.07 -8.87
C THR A 259 -13.90 21.78 -7.53
N ALA A 260 -14.92 21.62 -6.66
CA ALA A 260 -14.88 22.11 -5.29
C ALA A 260 -13.70 21.50 -4.52
N ALA A 261 -13.45 20.21 -4.67
CA ALA A 261 -12.30 19.56 -4.02
C ALA A 261 -10.96 20.12 -4.49
N GLU A 262 -10.76 20.32 -5.80
CA GLU A 262 -9.55 20.94 -6.35
C GLU A 262 -9.35 22.36 -5.79
N ARG A 263 -10.42 23.16 -5.76
CA ARG A 263 -10.42 24.50 -5.18
C ARG A 263 -10.07 24.47 -3.69
N ILE A 264 -10.68 23.58 -2.92
CA ILE A 264 -10.46 23.46 -1.47
C ILE A 264 -9.00 23.10 -1.19
N ILE A 265 -8.39 22.19 -1.94
CA ILE A 265 -6.97 21.83 -1.78
C ILE A 265 -6.09 23.09 -1.94
N VAL A 266 -6.29 23.85 -3.01
CA VAL A 266 -5.52 25.07 -3.28
C VAL A 266 -5.76 26.15 -2.24
N GLN A 267 -7.00 26.35 -1.80
CA GLN A 267 -7.37 27.37 -0.81
C GLN A 267 -6.95 27.03 0.62
N SER A 268 -6.78 25.74 0.92
CA SER A 268 -6.41 25.23 2.24
C SER A 268 -4.89 25.14 2.41
N GLY A 269 -4.19 24.48 1.49
CA GLY A 269 -2.76 24.18 1.58
C GLY A 269 -1.86 24.84 0.52
N GLY A 270 -2.39 25.75 -0.29
CA GLY A 270 -1.63 26.47 -1.31
C GLY A 270 -1.42 25.70 -2.62
N ILE A 271 -0.77 26.36 -3.57
CA ILE A 271 -0.55 25.86 -4.94
C ILE A 271 0.63 24.87 -5.01
N ASN A 272 1.53 24.90 -4.03
CA ASN A 272 2.77 24.10 -3.99
C ASN A 272 2.54 22.63 -3.58
N MET A 273 1.42 22.04 -4.01
CA MET A 273 1.12 20.62 -3.87
C MET A 273 0.69 20.06 -5.22
N ASN A 274 1.46 19.09 -5.74
CA ASN A 274 1.03 18.31 -6.89
C ASN A 274 0.02 17.28 -6.42
N THR A 275 -1.26 17.55 -6.67
CA THR A 275 -2.37 16.71 -6.21
C THR A 275 -3.22 16.22 -7.36
N TRP A 276 -3.80 15.05 -7.18
CA TRP A 276 -4.72 14.43 -8.14
C TRP A 276 -5.99 13.97 -7.41
N VAL A 277 -7.13 14.55 -7.78
CA VAL A 277 -8.45 14.08 -7.33
C VAL A 277 -8.82 12.83 -8.13
N VAL A 278 -9.08 11.73 -7.43
CA VAL A 278 -9.13 10.38 -8.03
C VAL A 278 -10.33 10.21 -8.98
N GLY A 279 -11.45 10.86 -8.68
CA GLY A 279 -12.66 10.75 -9.48
C GLY A 279 -13.78 11.64 -8.95
N ARG A 280 -14.97 11.53 -9.56
CA ARG A 280 -16.14 12.39 -9.25
C ARG A 280 -17.07 11.81 -8.19
N VAL A 281 -16.85 10.57 -7.77
CA VAL A 281 -17.68 9.88 -6.78
C VAL A 281 -17.16 10.18 -5.38
N PRO A 282 -18.01 10.66 -4.45
CA PRO A 282 -17.62 10.84 -3.06
C PRO A 282 -17.37 9.47 -2.40
N ILE A 283 -16.31 9.36 -1.62
CA ILE A 283 -15.92 8.13 -0.91
C ILE A 283 -16.64 7.95 0.43
N GLY A 284 -17.31 8.99 0.90
CA GLY A 284 -18.15 8.97 2.08
C GLY A 284 -18.76 10.33 2.34
N HIS A 285 -19.54 10.42 3.40
CA HIS A 285 -20.23 11.63 3.77
C HIS A 285 -20.30 11.75 5.29
N GLN A 286 -20.52 12.97 5.75
CA GLN A 286 -20.84 13.27 7.14
C GLN A 286 -22.02 14.25 7.16
N GLN A 287 -22.99 13.97 8.01
CA GLN A 287 -24.03 14.92 8.37
C GLN A 287 -23.71 15.50 9.75
N TYR A 288 -23.85 16.82 9.88
CA TYR A 288 -23.77 17.52 11.14
C TYR A 288 -24.99 18.40 11.30
N ASP A 289 -25.76 18.16 12.34
CA ASP A 289 -26.92 18.97 12.70
C ASP A 289 -26.49 20.05 13.70
N PHE A 290 -26.89 21.29 13.47
CA PHE A 290 -26.56 22.39 14.38
C PHE A 290 -27.33 22.24 15.70
N PRO A 291 -26.70 22.47 16.85
CA PRO A 291 -27.42 22.55 18.12
C PRO A 291 -28.48 23.67 18.07
N SER A 292 -29.61 23.48 18.74
CA SER A 292 -30.75 24.43 18.71
C SER A 292 -30.35 25.88 19.05
N LYS A 293 -29.36 26.06 19.94
CA LYS A 293 -28.82 27.38 20.30
C LYS A 293 -28.11 28.08 19.13
N VAL A 294 -27.38 27.31 18.32
CA VAL A 294 -26.67 27.81 17.14
C VAL A 294 -27.64 28.07 15.99
N LEU A 295 -28.65 27.22 15.83
CA LEU A 295 -29.72 27.41 14.84
C LEU A 295 -30.45 28.74 15.02
N GLN A 296 -30.82 29.08 16.26
CA GLN A 296 -31.52 30.33 16.58
C GLN A 296 -30.66 31.58 16.33
N ALA A 297 -29.33 31.46 16.46
CA ALA A 297 -28.39 32.55 16.19
C ALA A 297 -27.91 32.58 14.73
N SER A 298 -28.27 31.59 13.92
CA SER A 298 -27.78 31.45 12.55
C SER A 298 -28.47 32.47 11.61
N PRO A 299 -27.77 32.95 10.57
CA PRO A 299 -28.36 33.85 9.57
C PRO A 299 -29.56 33.24 8.84
N ASN A 300 -29.67 31.91 8.83
CA ASN A 300 -30.71 31.19 8.12
C ASN A 300 -31.28 30.07 9.01
N PRO A 301 -32.31 30.37 9.85
CA PRO A 301 -32.86 29.43 10.83
C PRO A 301 -33.46 28.15 10.23
N ASN A 302 -33.72 28.15 8.92
CA ASN A 302 -34.23 26.99 8.18
C ASN A 302 -33.12 26.01 7.74
N GLU A 303 -31.83 26.37 7.92
CA GLU A 303 -30.68 25.52 7.63
C GLU A 303 -30.35 24.68 8.87
N LEU A 304 -30.81 23.43 8.93
CA LEU A 304 -30.68 22.55 10.10
C LEU A 304 -29.23 22.14 10.41
N GLY A 305 -28.35 22.23 9.42
CA GLY A 305 -27.01 21.68 9.49
C GLY A 305 -26.33 21.66 8.13
N TYR A 306 -25.25 20.89 8.05
CA TYR A 306 -24.54 20.65 6.79
C TYR A 306 -24.29 19.17 6.53
N LYS A 307 -24.21 18.82 5.25
CA LYS A 307 -23.80 17.52 4.74
C LYS A 307 -22.51 17.69 3.94
N THR A 308 -21.42 17.17 4.47
CA THR A 308 -20.12 17.15 3.79
C THR A 308 -19.96 15.85 3.02
N PHE A 309 -19.69 15.94 1.72
CA PHE A 309 -19.32 14.81 0.87
C PHE A 309 -17.81 14.82 0.63
N PHE A 310 -17.13 13.73 0.96
CA PHE A 310 -15.68 13.64 0.90
C PHE A 310 -15.18 13.08 -0.43
N MET A 311 -14.30 13.82 -1.08
CA MET A 311 -13.60 13.43 -2.30
C MET A 311 -12.23 12.87 -1.96
N LYS A 312 -11.82 11.81 -2.66
CA LYS A 312 -10.48 11.23 -2.51
C LYS A 312 -9.48 11.99 -3.36
N ALA A 313 -8.40 12.46 -2.74
CA ALA A 313 -7.28 13.06 -3.45
C ALA A 313 -5.96 12.41 -3.03
N ARG A 314 -4.98 12.42 -3.95
CA ARG A 314 -3.62 11.94 -3.70
C ARG A 314 -2.63 13.07 -3.88
N ILE A 315 -1.65 13.17 -2.99
CA ILE A 315 -0.48 14.03 -3.18
C ILE A 315 0.65 13.20 -3.80
N MET A 316 1.30 13.77 -4.82
CA MET A 316 2.44 13.17 -5.52
C MET A 316 3.74 13.87 -5.15
N ALA A 317 3.71 15.19 -4.94
CA ALA A 317 4.85 16.00 -4.53
C ALA A 317 4.38 17.33 -3.91
N GLY A 318 5.30 18.05 -3.29
CA GLY A 318 5.03 19.36 -2.66
C GLY A 318 4.67 19.26 -1.19
N GLN A 319 4.21 20.37 -0.61
CA GLN A 319 3.89 20.46 0.82
C GLN A 319 2.77 21.48 1.06
N ALA A 320 1.94 21.23 2.08
CA ALA A 320 0.92 22.16 2.49
C ALA A 320 1.53 23.42 3.12
N ASN A 321 1.05 24.58 2.70
CA ASN A 321 1.44 25.88 3.22
C ASN A 321 0.19 26.71 3.55
N LEU A 322 0.05 27.07 4.83
CA LEU A 322 -1.12 27.79 5.34
C LEU A 322 -0.97 29.32 5.34
N LYS A 323 0.19 29.88 4.93
CA LYS A 323 0.46 31.33 5.02
C LYS A 323 -0.56 32.20 4.25
N GLU A 324 -1.09 31.71 3.14
CA GLU A 324 -2.04 32.44 2.26
C GLU A 324 -3.41 31.76 2.19
N ASN A 325 -3.80 31.06 3.26
CA ASN A 325 -5.05 30.31 3.24
C ASN A 325 -6.28 31.22 3.23
N LYS A 326 -7.32 30.81 2.49
CA LYS A 326 -8.59 31.56 2.40
C LYS A 326 -9.64 31.05 3.38
N LEU A 327 -9.44 29.84 3.88
CA LEU A 327 -10.36 29.16 4.80
C LEU A 327 -10.09 29.54 6.27
N GLY A 328 -9.02 30.29 6.55
CA GLY A 328 -8.63 30.71 7.91
C GLY A 328 -8.25 29.54 8.82
N LEU A 329 -7.52 28.57 8.26
CA LEU A 329 -7.02 27.41 9.00
C LEU A 329 -5.82 27.84 9.83
N SER A 330 -5.69 27.29 11.04
CA SER A 330 -4.64 27.68 11.97
C SER A 330 -3.38 26.80 11.86
N ASP A 331 -3.57 25.50 11.66
CA ASP A 331 -2.49 24.52 11.64
C ASP A 331 -2.86 23.31 10.76
N PHE A 332 -1.87 22.51 10.39
CA PHE A 332 -2.05 21.26 9.64
C PHE A 332 -1.11 20.16 10.13
N LYS A 333 -1.53 18.92 9.95
CA LYS A 333 -0.74 17.72 10.25
C LYS A 333 -0.99 16.67 9.17
N TRP A 334 0.04 15.89 8.87
CA TRP A 334 -0.08 14.67 8.07
C TRP A 334 -0.15 13.49 9.01
N LEU A 335 -1.32 12.87 9.17
CA LEU A 335 -1.57 11.85 10.20
C LEU A 335 -1.93 10.48 9.61
N THR A 336 -1.53 9.41 10.28
CA THR A 336 -2.03 8.07 10.00
C THR A 336 -3.45 7.89 10.52
N ARG A 337 -4.14 6.86 10.03
CA ARG A 337 -5.48 6.49 10.48
C ARG A 337 -5.61 6.41 12.01
N GLU A 338 -4.64 5.79 12.68
CA GLU A 338 -4.64 5.60 14.15
C GLU A 338 -4.44 6.91 14.93
N GLU A 339 -3.64 7.84 14.39
CA GLU A 339 -3.42 9.15 14.99
C GLU A 339 -4.65 10.05 14.80
N ILE A 340 -5.34 9.96 13.65
CA ILE A 340 -6.57 10.71 13.37
C ILE A 340 -7.65 10.37 14.39
N GLU A 341 -7.82 9.09 14.73
CA GLU A 341 -8.80 8.64 15.74
C GLU A 341 -8.64 9.37 17.09
N LYS A 342 -7.41 9.72 17.46
CA LYS A 342 -7.08 10.39 18.72
C LYS A 342 -7.30 11.90 18.67
N GLU A 343 -7.11 12.51 17.49
CA GLU A 343 -7.14 13.96 17.30
C GLU A 343 -8.55 14.50 16.96
N VAL A 344 -9.35 13.74 16.21
CA VAL A 344 -10.68 14.18 15.78
C VAL A 344 -11.77 13.80 16.78
N ARG A 345 -12.91 14.49 16.74
CA ARG A 345 -14.06 14.16 17.58
C ARG A 345 -14.60 12.76 17.26
N LYS A 346 -15.08 12.04 18.28
CA LYS A 346 -15.60 10.67 18.13
C LYS A 346 -16.71 10.53 17.08
N ASP A 347 -17.62 11.50 17.01
CA ASP A 347 -18.72 11.46 16.02
C ASP A 347 -18.22 11.72 14.60
N TYR A 348 -17.23 12.61 14.44
CA TYR A 348 -16.53 12.80 13.18
C TYR A 348 -15.82 11.51 12.76
N TRP A 349 -15.05 10.91 13.67
CA TRP A 349 -14.33 9.66 13.45
C TRP A 349 -15.23 8.53 12.96
N ARG A 350 -16.40 8.35 13.60
CA ARG A 350 -17.38 7.32 13.20
C ARG A 350 -17.81 7.45 11.75
N SER A 351 -17.91 8.69 11.25
CA SER A 351 -18.31 8.98 9.87
C SER A 351 -17.16 8.74 8.89
N VAL A 352 -15.92 9.07 9.28
CA VAL A 352 -14.77 9.06 8.36
C VAL A 352 -13.91 7.81 8.35
N LYS A 353 -13.92 7.01 9.43
CA LYS A 353 -13.00 5.87 9.61
C LYS A 353 -12.99 4.87 8.45
N ASN A 354 -14.15 4.62 7.82
CA ASN A 354 -14.30 3.65 6.74
C ASN A 354 -13.74 4.16 5.40
N MET A 355 -13.48 5.46 5.28
CA MET A 355 -12.85 6.07 4.10
C MET A 355 -11.32 5.94 4.11
N LEU A 356 -10.75 5.64 5.29
CA LEU A 356 -9.31 5.60 5.51
C LEU A 356 -8.79 4.17 5.40
N ALA A 357 -7.73 4.01 4.63
CA ALA A 357 -7.03 2.75 4.51
C ALA A 357 -6.35 2.41 5.85
N ASP A 358 -6.32 1.11 6.18
CA ASP A 358 -5.54 0.62 7.32
C ASP A 358 -4.05 0.81 7.10
N ARG A 359 -3.59 0.94 5.84
CA ARG A 359 -2.20 1.11 5.47
C ARG A 359 -1.98 2.30 4.59
#